data_AF-A0A1D7VN87-F1
#
_entry.id   AF-A0A1D7VN87-F1
#
_cell.length_a   1.000
_cell.length_b   1.000
_cell.length_c   1.000
_cell.angle_alpha   90.00
_cell.angle_beta   90.00
_cell.angle_gamma   90.00
#
_symmetry.space_group_name_H-M   'P 1'
#
loop_
_entity.id
_entity.type
_entity.pdbx_description
1 polymer ?
#
loop_
_entity_poly.entity_id
_entity_poly.type
_entity_poly.pdbx_seq_one_letter_code
_entity_poly.pdbx_strand_id
1 'polypeptide(L)'
;MLDQAASRLAQEPERAAKILGAGAHSVMTVPLRARETTLGLAHFYRWQLPQPFEPDDLALVRDLVARAAVCIDNARRYTREHHAALTLQHSLLLRDAVPSRCSLETAHRYLPACTHAGVGGDWFDILQLSGARVGVIVGDMTGRGM
;
A
#
# COMPACT_ATOMS: atom_id res chain seq x y z
N MET A 1 -2.18 -13.23 28.57
CA MET A 1 -1.70 -12.42 27.41
C MET A 1 -2.72 -11.37 26.92
N LEU A 2 -3.87 -11.20 27.58
CA LEU A 2 -4.87 -10.13 27.30
C LEU A 2 -4.52 -8.78 27.97
N ASP A 3 -3.53 -8.78 28.86
CA ASP A 3 -3.25 -7.71 29.82
C ASP A 3 -2.55 -6.46 29.20
N GLN A 4 -1.74 -6.66 28.15
CA GLN A 4 -1.02 -5.55 27.51
C GLN A 4 -1.91 -4.66 26.62
N ALA A 5 -3.08 -5.14 26.20
CA ALA A 5 -3.97 -4.40 25.31
C ALA A 5 -4.79 -3.33 26.05
N ALA A 6 -5.19 -3.61 27.29
CA ALA A 6 -5.80 -2.63 28.18
C ALA A 6 -4.82 -1.51 28.56
N SER A 7 -3.53 -1.86 28.70
CA SER A 7 -2.45 -0.93 29.07
C SER A 7 -2.23 0.21 28.05
N ARG A 8 -2.52 0.02 26.75
CA ARG A 8 -2.34 1.07 25.73
C ARG A 8 -3.50 2.06 25.62
N LEU A 9 -4.73 1.66 25.90
CA LEU A 9 -5.86 2.61 25.95
C LEU A 9 -5.72 3.60 27.12
N ALA A 10 -5.05 3.18 28.20
CA ALA A 10 -4.64 4.07 29.28
C ALA A 10 -3.56 5.09 28.88
N GLN A 11 -2.87 4.90 27.74
CA GLN A 11 -1.83 5.81 27.24
C GLN A 11 -2.36 6.93 26.33
N GLU A 12 -3.63 6.91 25.92
CA GLU A 12 -4.29 7.98 25.16
C GLU A 12 -5.47 8.58 25.96
N PRO A 13 -5.20 9.40 27.00
CA PRO A 13 -6.23 9.88 27.92
C PRO A 13 -7.33 10.70 27.23
N GLU A 14 -7.03 11.44 26.16
CA GLU A 14 -8.03 12.18 25.39
C GLU A 14 -9.03 11.27 24.67
N ARG A 15 -8.54 10.13 24.16
CA ARG A 15 -9.37 9.18 23.42
C ARG A 15 -10.25 8.41 24.39
N ALA A 16 -9.69 7.97 25.51
CA ALA A 16 -10.43 7.37 26.60
C ALA A 16 -11.52 8.33 27.14
N ALA A 17 -11.19 9.61 27.33
CA ALA A 17 -12.15 10.62 27.81
C ALA A 17 -13.31 10.85 26.82
N LYS A 18 -13.04 10.92 25.50
CA LYS A 18 -14.09 11.02 24.48
C LYS A 18 -14.97 9.77 24.43
N ILE A 19 -14.38 8.59 24.57
CA ILE A 19 -15.09 7.31 24.56
C ILE A 19 -16.02 7.20 25.78
N LEU A 20 -15.51 7.52 26.98
CA LEU A 20 -16.30 7.53 28.20
C LEU A 20 -17.37 8.63 28.18
N GLY A 21 -17.06 9.82 27.67
CA GLY A 21 -18.01 10.92 27.50
C GLY A 21 -19.12 10.62 26.50
N ALA A 22 -18.89 9.70 25.56
CA ALA A 22 -19.90 9.18 24.64
C ALA A 22 -20.77 8.06 25.25
N GLY A 23 -20.60 7.74 26.54
CA GLY A 23 -21.36 6.71 27.24
C GLY A 23 -20.88 5.28 26.98
N ALA A 24 -19.67 5.10 26.43
CA ALA A 24 -19.14 3.76 26.24
C ALA A 24 -18.80 3.10 27.58
N HIS A 25 -19.37 1.93 27.83
CA HIS A 25 -19.26 1.23 29.11
C HIS A 25 -18.63 -0.17 28.99
N SER A 26 -18.41 -0.67 27.77
CA SER A 26 -17.73 -1.94 27.53
C SER A 26 -16.78 -1.81 26.34
N VAL A 27 -15.59 -2.41 26.47
CA VAL A 27 -14.56 -2.43 25.43
C VAL A 27 -14.06 -3.86 25.19
N MET A 28 -13.92 -4.24 23.93
CA MET A 28 -13.22 -5.45 23.51
C MET A 28 -12.04 -5.04 22.65
N THR A 29 -10.86 -5.61 22.93
CA THR A 29 -9.65 -5.35 22.14
C THR A 29 -9.10 -6.64 21.58
N VAL A 30 -8.91 -6.69 20.26
CA VAL A 30 -8.43 -7.86 19.54
C VAL A 30 -7.22 -7.48 18.68
N PRO A 31 -6.11 -8.24 18.72
CA PRO A 31 -4.94 -7.92 17.91
C PRO A 31 -5.18 -8.24 16.43
N LEU A 32 -4.79 -7.31 15.56
CA LEU A 32 -4.74 -7.52 14.11
C LEU A 32 -3.46 -8.28 13.78
N ARG A 33 -3.54 -9.60 13.65
CA ARG A 33 -2.41 -10.46 13.33
C ARG A 33 -2.53 -11.02 11.92
N ALA A 34 -1.46 -10.91 11.15
CA ALA A 34 -1.32 -11.55 9.86
C ALA A 34 0.04 -12.24 9.82
N ARG A 35 0.04 -13.56 9.52
CA ARG A 35 1.25 -14.40 9.56
C ARG A 35 1.92 -14.28 10.95
N GLU A 36 3.24 -14.08 10.98
CA GLU A 36 4.04 -13.93 12.20
C GLU A 36 4.15 -12.46 12.68
N THR A 37 3.24 -11.57 12.27
CA THR A 37 3.32 -10.14 12.62
C THR A 37 1.99 -9.60 13.18
N THR A 38 2.10 -8.82 14.26
CA THR A 38 0.99 -8.00 14.77
C THR A 38 1.01 -6.64 14.07
N LEU A 39 0.00 -6.38 13.24
CA LEU A 39 -0.15 -5.14 12.46
C LEU A 39 -0.69 -3.99 13.31
N GLY A 40 -1.41 -4.30 14.40
CA GLY A 40 -2.04 -3.32 15.29
C GLY A 40 -3.07 -3.94 16.23
N LEU A 41 -3.95 -3.10 16.78
CA LEU A 41 -5.07 -3.49 17.66
C LEU A 41 -6.38 -2.97 17.06
N ALA A 42 -7.44 -3.77 17.14
CA ALA A 42 -8.81 -3.38 16.86
C ALA A 42 -9.56 -3.22 18.19
N HIS A 43 -10.21 -2.07 18.37
CA HIS A 43 -11.00 -1.77 19.57
C HIS A 43 -12.48 -1.66 19.20
N PHE A 44 -13.32 -2.36 19.96
CA PHE A 44 -14.78 -2.35 19.82
C PHE A 44 -15.36 -1.79 21.11
N TYR A 45 -16.28 -0.84 20.99
CA TYR A 45 -16.92 -0.17 22.14
C TYR A 45 -18.44 -0.36 22.09
N ARG A 46 -19.07 -0.56 23.24
CA ARG A 46 -20.53 -0.52 23.39
C ARG A 46 -20.94 0.71 24.19
N TRP A 47 -21.90 1.47 23.66
CA TRP A 47 -22.44 2.70 24.28
C TRP A 47 -23.98 2.75 24.43
N GLN A 48 -24.71 1.86 23.76
CA GLN A 48 -26.19 1.92 23.65
C GLN A 48 -26.85 0.68 24.22
N LEU A 49 -26.22 -0.49 24.05
CA LEU A 49 -26.69 -1.73 24.65
C LEU A 49 -26.06 -1.87 26.02
N PRO A 50 -26.84 -1.98 27.12
CA PRO A 50 -26.30 -2.03 28.48
C PRO A 50 -25.46 -3.27 28.77
N GLN A 51 -25.56 -4.29 27.92
CA GLN A 51 -24.91 -5.58 28.07
C GLN A 51 -23.41 -5.46 27.74
N PRO A 52 -22.50 -6.04 28.56
CA PRO A 52 -21.09 -6.15 28.19
C PRO A 52 -20.90 -7.12 27.02
N PHE A 53 -19.70 -7.12 26.42
CA PHE A 53 -19.36 -8.16 25.45
C PHE A 53 -19.34 -9.55 26.07
N GLU A 54 -19.88 -10.52 25.35
CA GLU A 54 -19.89 -11.92 25.74
C GLU A 54 -18.77 -12.71 25.04
N PRO A 55 -18.42 -13.92 25.53
CA PRO A 55 -17.44 -14.77 24.87
C PRO A 55 -17.76 -15.09 23.40
N ASP A 56 -19.04 -15.19 23.04
CA ASP A 56 -19.50 -15.44 21.68
C ASP A 56 -19.25 -14.23 20.77
N ASP A 57 -19.38 -13.00 21.29
CA ASP A 57 -18.98 -11.79 20.57
C ASP A 57 -17.49 -11.84 20.23
N LEU A 58 -16.65 -12.34 21.15
CA LEU A 58 -15.21 -12.43 20.92
C LEU A 58 -14.87 -13.42 19.81
N ALA A 59 -15.60 -14.54 19.71
CA ALA A 59 -15.41 -15.51 18.64
C ALA A 59 -15.72 -14.87 17.27
N LEU A 60 -16.88 -14.22 17.15
CA LEU A 60 -17.27 -13.50 15.93
C LEU A 60 -16.26 -12.41 15.56
N VAL A 61 -15.89 -11.57 16.52
CA VAL A 61 -14.96 -10.46 16.31
C VAL A 61 -13.58 -10.97 15.91
N ARG A 62 -13.10 -12.09 16.49
CA ARG A 62 -11.83 -12.70 16.10
C ARG A 62 -11.81 -13.09 14.63
N ASP A 63 -12.87 -13.71 14.13
CA ASP A 63 -12.95 -14.12 12.72
C ASP A 63 -12.98 -12.90 11.78
N LEU A 64 -13.72 -11.86 12.15
CA LEU A 64 -13.76 -10.60 11.42
C LEU A 64 -12.38 -9.92 11.39
N VAL A 65 -11.74 -9.80 12.55
CA VAL A 65 -10.43 -9.16 12.71
C VAL A 65 -9.34 -9.93 11.99
N ALA A 66 -9.41 -11.27 11.96
CA ALA A 66 -8.49 -12.11 11.20
C ALA A 66 -8.56 -11.82 9.69
N ARG A 67 -9.77 -11.73 9.13
CA ARG A 67 -9.97 -11.38 7.71
C ARG A 67 -9.47 -9.97 7.41
N ALA A 68 -9.80 -9.00 8.26
CA ALA A 68 -9.33 -7.64 8.11
C ALA A 68 -7.79 -7.54 8.16
N ALA A 69 -7.14 -8.27 9.06
CA ALA A 69 -5.68 -8.28 9.18
C ALA A 69 -5.01 -8.79 7.89
N VAL A 70 -5.54 -9.83 7.26
CA VAL A 70 -5.04 -10.33 5.97
C VAL A 70 -5.20 -9.28 4.87
N CYS A 71 -6.37 -8.65 4.75
CA CYS A 71 -6.60 -7.60 3.76
C CYS A 71 -5.65 -6.41 3.94
N ILE A 72 -5.42 -5.98 5.19
CA ILE A 72 -4.48 -4.90 5.51
C ILE A 72 -3.04 -5.29 5.18
N ASP A 73 -2.60 -6.51 5.49
CA ASP A 73 -1.26 -6.99 5.12
C ASP A 73 -1.07 -6.96 3.60
N ASN A 74 -2.05 -7.48 2.86
CA ASN A 74 -2.03 -7.52 1.41
C ASN A 74 -1.95 -6.11 0.81
N ALA A 75 -2.78 -5.18 1.28
CA ALA A 75 -2.75 -3.78 0.82
C ALA A 75 -1.38 -3.13 1.09
N ARG A 76 -0.82 -3.32 2.29
CA ARG A 76 0.52 -2.80 2.65
C ARG A 76 1.63 -3.41 1.81
N ARG A 77 1.54 -4.68 1.42
CA ARG A 77 2.51 -5.32 0.51
C ARG A 77 2.38 -4.75 -0.90
N TYR A 78 1.17 -4.71 -1.43
CA TYR A 78 0.90 -4.15 -2.75
C TYR A 78 1.41 -2.72 -2.88
N THR A 79 1.12 -1.83 -1.93
CA THR A 79 1.64 -0.45 -1.95
C THR A 79 3.17 -0.40 -1.93
N ARG A 80 3.83 -1.27 -1.15
CA ARG A 80 5.30 -1.32 -1.10
C ARG A 80 5.92 -1.79 -2.41
N GLU A 81 5.39 -2.87 -2.98
CA GLU A 81 5.83 -3.41 -4.26
C GLU A 81 5.59 -2.41 -5.39
N HIS A 82 4.43 -1.75 -5.40
CA HIS A 82 4.10 -0.71 -6.36
C HIS A 82 5.04 0.51 -6.26
N HIS A 83 5.31 0.99 -5.04
CA HIS A 83 6.26 2.09 -4.83
C HIS A 83 7.68 1.70 -5.28
N ALA A 84 8.12 0.46 -5.04
CA ALA A 84 9.42 -0.02 -5.48
C ALA A 84 9.51 -0.09 -7.01
N ALA A 85 8.47 -0.62 -7.67
CA ALA A 85 8.39 -0.68 -9.13
C ALA A 85 8.41 0.73 -9.76
N LEU A 86 7.65 1.69 -9.21
CA LEU A 86 7.67 3.08 -9.67
C LEU A 86 9.04 3.74 -9.48
N THR A 87 9.68 3.49 -8.33
CA THR A 87 11.03 4.01 -8.04
C THR A 87 12.05 3.48 -9.04
N LEU A 88 12.01 2.18 -9.33
CA LEU A 88 12.87 1.54 -10.33
C LEU A 88 12.60 2.12 -11.73
N GLN A 89 11.34 2.21 -12.14
CA GLN A 89 10.96 2.78 -13.42
C GLN A 89 11.48 4.21 -13.57
N HIS A 90 11.31 5.07 -12.56
CA HIS A 90 11.85 6.42 -12.57
C HIS A 90 13.37 6.45 -12.69
N SER A 91 14.09 5.55 -12.00
CA SER A 91 15.55 5.49 -12.09
C SER A 91 16.08 5.08 -13.47
N LEU A 92 15.31 4.27 -14.20
CA LEU A 92 15.66 3.83 -15.55
C LEU A 92 15.35 4.91 -16.60
N LEU A 93 14.30 5.70 -16.40
CA LEU A 93 13.96 6.85 -17.26
C LEU A 93 14.91 8.04 -17.05
N LEU A 94 15.50 8.19 -15.86
CA LEU A 94 16.47 9.25 -15.56
C LEU A 94 17.89 8.98 -16.09
N ARG A 95 18.12 7.85 -16.80
CA ARG A 95 19.36 7.65 -17.57
C ARG A 95 19.29 8.39 -18.90
N ASP A 96 19.22 9.71 -18.81
CA ASP A 96 19.64 10.64 -19.85
C ASP A 96 21.17 10.56 -20.03
N ALA A 97 21.63 9.43 -20.56
CA ALA A 97 22.93 9.37 -21.19
C ALA A 97 22.69 9.48 -22.70
N VAL A 98 22.27 10.67 -23.16
CA VAL A 98 22.42 11.03 -24.58
C VAL A 98 23.91 10.85 -24.89
N PRO A 99 24.30 9.91 -25.76
CA PRO A 99 25.70 9.75 -26.11
C PRO A 99 26.18 11.07 -26.69
N SER A 100 27.27 11.62 -26.17
CA SER A 100 27.84 12.93 -26.54
C SER A 100 28.32 13.03 -28.00
N ARG A 101 27.93 12.07 -28.86
CA ARG A 101 28.33 11.90 -30.26
C ARG A 101 27.13 11.75 -31.21
N CYS A 102 25.95 12.23 -30.83
CA CYS A 102 24.81 12.28 -31.75
C CYS A 102 24.90 13.57 -32.58
N SER A 103 24.89 13.46 -33.91
CA SER A 103 24.76 14.63 -34.82
C SER A 103 23.33 15.19 -34.88
N LEU A 104 22.44 14.69 -34.03
CA LEU A 104 21.04 15.09 -33.90
C LEU A 104 20.72 15.39 -32.44
N GLU A 105 19.99 16.49 -32.18
CA GLU A 105 19.45 16.79 -30.87
C GLU A 105 18.22 15.90 -30.61
N THR A 106 18.31 15.05 -29.58
CA THR A 106 17.22 14.11 -29.23
C THR A 106 16.52 14.58 -27.97
N ALA A 107 15.22 14.88 -28.09
CA ALA A 107 14.33 15.10 -26.96
C ALA A 107 13.33 13.95 -26.88
N HIS A 108 13.04 13.47 -25.68
CA HIS A 108 12.00 12.48 -25.46
C HIS A 108 11.10 12.90 -24.31
N ARG A 109 9.84 12.47 -24.37
CA ARG A 109 8.83 12.74 -23.34
C ARG A 109 8.08 11.45 -23.06
N TYR A 110 8.35 10.85 -21.91
CA TYR A 110 7.54 9.74 -21.40
C TYR A 110 6.27 10.30 -20.74
N LEU A 111 5.10 9.91 -21.25
CA LEU A 111 3.80 10.22 -20.65
C LEU A 111 3.18 8.92 -20.15
N PRO A 112 3.19 8.65 -18.83
CA PRO A 112 2.54 7.45 -18.30
C PRO A 112 1.03 7.52 -18.56
N ALA A 113 0.46 6.47 -19.14
CA ALA A 113 -0.97 6.29 -19.18
C ALA A 113 -1.47 5.98 -17.76
N CYS A 114 -1.98 6.99 -17.05
CA CYS A 114 -2.57 6.80 -15.72
C CYS A 114 -3.81 5.90 -15.80
N THR A 115 -3.64 4.59 -15.67
CA THR A 115 -4.74 3.65 -15.41
C THR A 115 -4.49 2.92 -14.10
N HIS A 116 -5.55 2.77 -13.31
CA HIS A 116 -5.58 2.16 -11.98
C HIS A 116 -5.02 0.72 -11.89
N ALA A 117 -4.65 0.11 -13.02
CA ALA A 117 -4.21 -1.28 -13.14
C ALA A 117 -2.69 -1.47 -13.33
N GLY A 118 -1.91 -0.40 -13.44
CA GLY A 118 -0.44 -0.49 -13.48
C GLY A 118 0.14 -1.04 -14.80
N VAL A 119 1.20 -0.36 -15.24
CA VAL A 119 2.20 -0.82 -16.22
C VAL A 119 1.65 -1.21 -17.60
N GLY A 120 1.28 -0.20 -18.38
CA GLY A 120 1.26 -0.25 -19.84
C GLY A 120 1.99 0.98 -20.37
N GLY A 121 2.91 0.80 -21.32
CA GLY A 121 3.68 1.90 -21.89
C GLY A 121 4.47 1.49 -23.12
N ASP A 122 4.63 2.44 -24.04
CA ASP A 122 5.53 2.31 -25.18
C ASP A 122 6.98 2.56 -24.73
N TRP A 123 7.91 1.79 -25.27
CA TRP A 123 9.36 2.02 -25.12
C TRP A 123 9.96 2.38 -26.47
N PHE A 124 11.05 3.14 -26.46
CA PHE A 124 11.83 3.44 -27.66
C PHE A 124 13.34 3.35 -27.38
N ASP A 125 14.12 3.10 -28.42
CA ASP A 125 15.59 3.13 -28.39
C ASP A 125 16.13 3.80 -29.66
N ILE A 126 17.29 4.47 -29.56
CA ILE A 126 17.93 5.25 -30.63
C ILE A 126 19.32 4.71 -30.91
N LEU A 127 19.54 4.23 -32.13
CA LEU A 127 20.80 3.63 -32.59
C LEU A 127 21.46 4.51 -33.67
N GLN A 128 22.73 4.84 -33.48
CA GLN A 128 23.52 5.53 -34.51
C GLN A 128 23.94 4.55 -35.61
N LEU A 129 23.70 4.92 -36.87
CA LEU A 129 24.10 4.18 -38.05
C LEU A 129 25.20 4.95 -38.82
N SER A 130 25.95 4.26 -39.67
CA SER A 130 26.99 4.89 -40.48
C SER A 130 26.41 6.00 -41.39
N GLY A 131 27.16 7.10 -41.54
CA GLY A 131 26.81 8.18 -42.47
C GLY A 131 25.69 9.12 -42.01
N ALA A 132 25.73 9.57 -40.76
CA ALA A 132 24.74 10.50 -40.17
C ALA A 132 23.28 9.97 -40.17
N ARG A 133 23.11 8.65 -40.21
CA ARG A 133 21.80 8.00 -40.15
C ARG A 133 21.48 7.58 -38.72
N VAL A 134 20.20 7.62 -38.37
CA VAL A 134 19.70 7.21 -37.05
C VAL A 134 18.59 6.18 -37.24
N GLY A 135 18.68 5.07 -36.52
CA GLY A 135 17.61 4.09 -36.38
C GLY A 135 16.83 4.35 -35.09
N VAL A 136 15.50 4.28 -35.16
CA VAL A 136 14.61 4.38 -33.99
C VAL A 136 13.81 3.08 -33.90
N ILE A 137 13.83 2.45 -32.72
CA ILE A 137 13.02 1.28 -32.40
C ILE A 137 11.90 1.76 -31.47
N VAL A 138 10.67 1.33 -31.71
CA VAL A 138 9.52 1.58 -30.83
C VAL A 138 8.79 0.26 -30.62
N GLY A 139 8.38 -0.02 -29.39
CA GLY A 139 7.58 -1.20 -29.06
C GLY A 139 6.57 -0.92 -27.96
N ASP A 140 5.46 -1.67 -27.96
CA ASP A 140 4.40 -1.61 -26.96
C ASP A 140 4.64 -2.67 -25.88
N MET A 141 4.49 -2.33 -24.59
CA MET A 141 4.40 -3.30 -23.51
C MET A 141 2.95 -3.48 -23.08
N THR A 142 2.33 -4.59 -23.49
CA THR A 142 1.07 -5.04 -22.91
C THR A 142 1.30 -5.65 -21.52
N GLY A 143 0.95 -4.92 -20.46
CA GLY A 143 0.86 -5.46 -19.12
C GLY A 143 -0.24 -6.52 -19.03
N ARG A 144 0.12 -7.79 -18.84
CA ARG A 144 -0.84 -8.82 -18.41
C ARG A 144 -1.00 -8.70 -16.90
N GLY A 145 -2.14 -8.16 -16.47
CA GLY A 145 -2.51 -7.99 -15.08
C GLY A 145 -2.49 -9.31 -14.30
N MET A 146 -1.88 -9.26 -13.11
CA MET A 146 -2.14 -10.19 -12.01
C MET A 146 -2.95 -9.46 -10.94
#